data_AF-A0A7K6FLS2-F1
#
_entry.id   AF-A0A7K6FLS2-F1
#
_cell.length_a   1.000
_cell.length_b   1.000
_cell.length_c   1.000
_cell.angle_alpha   90.00
_cell.angle_beta   90.00
_cell.angle_gamma   90.00
#
_symmetry.space_group_name_H-M   'P 1'
#
loop_
_entity.id
_entity.type
_entity.pdbx_description
1 polymer ?
#
loop_
_entity_poly.entity_id
_entity_poly.type
_entity_poly.pdbx_seq_one_letter_code
_entity_poly.pdbx_strand_id
1 'polypeptide(L)'
;MRVPNSVVLPVGTHVDCCQEQEVAEKTQDIMARITAMLVERKSNLAHFIDNLEGSEEPKFYMDQWERLKEMESCTLTILNLVAVNCTDHRDIKKLEATVLGHVKNEELFPEVVRVLPPVYRQVEAAIVDIAQSEEMADHGMMDLQYLLSKLWQREHLAGLGRELLQDILRYLHRIGLVVWYEEIKQLESTVFLQPTFLITMFKLLVRYRLVQQLEGIS
;
A
#
# COMPACT_ATOMS: atom_id res chain seq x y z
N MET A 1 5.77 -6.07 -1.35
CA MET A 1 5.47 -4.65 -1.13
C MET A 1 5.43 -4.36 0.36
N ARG A 2 6.53 -3.90 0.94
CA ARG A 2 6.51 -3.24 2.25
C ARG A 2 6.26 -1.76 1.96
N VAL A 3 5.35 -1.10 2.68
CA VAL A 3 5.12 0.34 2.51
C VAL A 3 6.08 1.05 3.48
N PRO A 4 7.25 1.52 3.02
CA PRO A 4 8.16 2.27 3.87
C PRO A 4 7.45 3.54 4.36
N ASN A 5 7.75 3.96 5.59
CA ASN A 5 7.18 5.16 6.22
C ASN A 5 5.64 5.12 6.26
N SER A 6 5.09 3.98 6.69
CA SER A 6 3.66 3.82 6.84
C SER A 6 3.15 4.67 8.01
N VAL A 7 2.03 5.37 7.79
CA VAL A 7 1.31 6.11 8.83
C VAL A 7 0.01 5.37 9.14
N VAL A 8 -0.24 5.09 10.42
CA VAL A 8 -1.46 4.41 10.87
C VAL A 8 -2.23 5.32 11.81
N LEU A 9 -3.51 5.52 11.50
CA LEU A 9 -4.47 6.20 12.35
C LEU A 9 -5.37 5.15 13.02
N PRO A 10 -5.20 4.85 14.31
CA PRO A 10 -6.13 4.00 15.04
C PRO A 10 -7.49 4.70 15.13
N VAL A 11 -8.58 3.97 14.87
CA VAL A 11 -9.95 4.49 15.01
C VAL A 11 -10.71 3.59 15.96
N GLY A 12 -11.14 4.14 17.09
CA GLY A 12 -12.03 3.48 18.03
C GLY A 12 -13.47 3.78 17.66
N THR A 13 -14.26 2.77 17.36
CA THR A 13 -15.69 2.91 17.02
C THR A 13 -16.58 2.63 18.23
N HIS A 14 -17.87 2.91 18.11
CA HIS A 14 -18.90 2.62 19.14
C HIS A 14 -18.74 3.41 20.45
N VAL A 15 -18.32 4.67 20.35
CA VAL A 15 -18.25 5.59 21.51
C VAL A 15 -19.60 5.76 22.20
N ASP A 16 -20.70 5.65 21.45
CA ASP A 16 -22.09 5.65 21.95
C ASP A 16 -22.40 4.53 22.95
N CYS A 17 -21.62 3.45 22.93
CA CYS A 17 -21.77 2.32 23.84
C CYS A 17 -20.89 2.42 25.10
N CYS A 18 -20.13 3.51 25.26
CA CYS A 18 -19.17 3.69 26.37
C CYS A 18 -19.43 5.00 27.11
N GLN A 19 -19.06 5.05 28.39
CA GLN A 19 -19.03 6.32 29.13
C GLN A 19 -17.81 7.16 28.73
N GLU A 20 -17.87 8.49 28.85
CA GLU A 20 -16.73 9.37 28.48
C GLU A 20 -15.43 8.99 29.19
N GLN A 21 -15.51 8.65 30.48
CA GLN A 21 -14.35 8.20 31.26
C GLN A 21 -13.78 6.89 30.71
N GLU A 22 -14.65 5.93 30.37
CA GLU A 22 -14.25 4.64 29.81
C GLU A 22 -13.56 4.80 28.45
N VAL A 23 -14.04 5.72 27.61
CA VAL A 23 -13.42 6.04 26.31
C VAL A 23 -12.02 6.61 26.52
N ALA A 24 -11.84 7.50 27.49
CA ALA A 24 -10.54 8.09 27.81
C ALA A 24 -9.55 7.03 28.31
N GLU A 25 -9.97 6.18 29.26
CA GLU A 25 -9.16 5.10 29.82
C GLU A 25 -8.75 4.08 28.75
N LYS A 26 -9.70 3.63 27.92
CA LYS A 26 -9.43 2.72 26.80
C LYS A 26 -8.49 3.33 25.78
N THR A 27 -8.68 4.60 25.43
CA THR A 27 -7.80 5.31 24.49
C THR A 27 -6.38 5.35 25.01
N GLN A 28 -6.19 5.67 26.29
CA GLN A 28 -4.86 5.70 26.92
C GLN A 28 -4.22 4.31 26.97
N ASP A 29 -4.95 3.29 27.40
CA ASP A 29 -4.44 1.91 27.46
C ASP A 29 -4.03 1.39 26.07
N ILE A 30 -4.86 1.61 25.04
CA ILE A 30 -4.57 1.20 23.66
C ILE A 30 -3.29 1.88 23.17
N MET A 31 -3.16 3.20 23.34
CA MET A 31 -1.97 3.93 22.90
C MET A 31 -0.71 3.50 23.67
N ALA A 32 -0.82 3.23 24.97
CA ALA A 32 0.28 2.72 25.78
C ALA A 32 0.74 1.33 25.30
N ARG A 33 -0.20 0.42 25.02
CA ARG A 33 0.10 -0.91 24.48
C ARG A 33 0.74 -0.85 23.10
N ILE A 34 0.23 -0.01 22.20
CA ILE A 34 0.85 0.18 20.88
C ILE A 34 2.28 0.68 21.04
N THR A 35 2.51 1.66 21.92
CA THR A 35 3.86 2.18 22.18
C THR A 35 4.78 1.09 22.71
N ALA A 36 4.33 0.29 23.68
CA ALA A 36 5.09 -0.83 24.22
C ALA A 36 5.44 -1.87 23.12
N MET A 37 4.49 -2.22 22.25
CA MET A 37 4.72 -3.14 21.13
C MET A 37 5.74 -2.61 20.12
N LEU A 38 5.74 -1.31 19.85
CA LEU A 38 6.72 -0.69 18.95
C LEU A 38 8.13 -0.71 19.54
N VAL A 39 8.25 -0.40 20.84
CA VAL A 39 9.53 -0.43 21.57
C VAL A 39 10.07 -1.86 21.63
N GLU A 40 9.23 -2.83 21.99
CA GLU A 40 9.60 -4.24 22.03
C GLU A 40 10.04 -4.75 20.65
N ARG A 41 9.26 -4.45 19.60
CA ARG A 41 9.63 -4.82 18.23
C ARG A 41 10.98 -4.25 17.82
N LYS A 42 11.24 -2.97 18.13
CA LYS A 42 12.52 -2.32 17.81
C LYS A 42 13.67 -2.98 18.57
N SER A 43 13.50 -3.23 19.87
CA SER A 43 14.50 -3.91 20.69
C SER A 43 14.81 -5.32 20.18
N ASN A 44 13.77 -6.07 19.80
CA ASN A 44 13.93 -7.43 19.26
C ASN A 44 14.69 -7.41 17.93
N LEU A 45 14.34 -6.50 17.01
CA LEU A 45 15.03 -6.36 15.73
C LEU A 45 16.51 -6.01 15.92
N ALA A 46 16.82 -5.01 16.77
CA ALA A 46 18.20 -4.64 17.08
C ALA A 46 18.99 -5.83 17.65
N HIS A 47 18.43 -6.52 18.64
CA HIS A 47 19.05 -7.70 19.24
C HIS A 47 19.29 -8.84 18.21
N PHE A 48 18.36 -9.08 17.28
CA PHE A 48 18.55 -10.08 16.23
C PHE A 48 19.64 -9.67 15.23
N ILE A 49 19.71 -8.38 14.87
CA ILE A 49 20.78 -7.85 14.00
C ILE A 49 22.13 -8.05 14.69
N ASP A 50 22.28 -7.61 15.94
CA ASP A 50 23.53 -7.70 16.70
C ASP A 50 24.01 -9.16 16.84
N ASN A 51 23.09 -10.09 17.11
CA ASN A 51 23.42 -11.51 17.23
C ASN A 51 23.89 -12.15 15.92
N LEU A 52 23.30 -11.76 14.79
CA LEU A 52 23.69 -12.31 13.48
C LEU A 52 25.02 -11.70 13.01
N GLU A 53 25.24 -10.42 13.26
CA GLU A 53 26.51 -9.74 12.97
C GLU A 53 27.67 -10.27 13.83
N GLY A 54 27.40 -10.58 15.10
CA GLY A 54 28.38 -11.12 16.04
C GLY A 54 28.60 -12.64 15.97
N SER A 55 27.96 -13.34 15.01
CA SER A 55 28.10 -14.80 14.86
C SER A 55 29.48 -15.22 14.37
N GLU A 56 29.86 -16.49 14.57
CA GLU A 56 31.17 -17.02 14.13
C GLU A 56 31.34 -16.99 12.60
N GLU A 57 30.24 -17.03 11.84
CA GLU A 57 30.23 -16.97 10.38
C GLU A 57 29.26 -15.90 9.82
N PRO A 58 29.54 -14.59 10.02
CA PRO A 58 28.61 -13.50 9.65
C PRO A 58 28.27 -13.47 8.16
N LYS A 59 29.18 -13.95 7.31
CA LYS A 59 29.01 -13.98 5.85
C LYS A 59 27.89 -14.91 5.39
N PHE A 60 27.59 -15.98 6.15
CA PHE A 60 26.51 -16.91 5.82
C PHE A 60 25.12 -16.28 6.08
N TYR A 61 25.04 -15.33 7.00
CA TYR A 61 23.81 -14.67 7.41
C TYR A 61 23.62 -13.26 6.83
N MET A 62 24.50 -12.85 5.89
CA MET A 62 24.50 -11.51 5.29
C MET A 62 23.11 -11.10 4.78
N ASP A 63 22.52 -11.92 3.92
CA ASP A 63 21.18 -11.68 3.36
C ASP A 63 20.09 -11.57 4.44
N GLN A 64 20.26 -12.25 5.58
CA GLN A 64 19.26 -12.25 6.66
C GLN A 64 19.33 -10.99 7.51
N TRP A 65 20.52 -10.57 7.94
CA TRP A 65 20.63 -9.35 8.73
C TRP A 65 20.48 -8.08 7.87
N GLU A 66 20.83 -8.10 6.58
CA GLU A 66 20.52 -7.00 5.66
C GLU A 66 19.00 -6.79 5.55
N ARG A 67 18.23 -7.87 5.39
CA ARG A 67 16.76 -7.81 5.41
C ARG A 67 16.20 -7.29 6.73
N LEU A 68 16.83 -7.61 7.86
CA LEU A 68 16.42 -7.11 9.18
C LEU A 68 16.74 -5.62 9.33
N LYS A 69 17.88 -5.15 8.83
CA LYS A 69 18.21 -3.72 8.77
C LYS A 69 17.24 -2.96 7.89
N GLU A 70 16.85 -3.51 6.74
CA GLU A 70 15.79 -2.93 5.93
C GLU A 70 14.46 -2.86 6.69
N MET A 71 14.10 -3.90 7.45
CA MET A 71 12.91 -3.90 8.30
C MET A 71 12.97 -2.87 9.42
N GLU A 72 14.15 -2.69 10.03
CA GLU A 72 14.40 -1.68 11.05
C GLU A 72 14.32 -0.25 10.48
N SER A 73 14.80 -0.06 9.24
CA SER A 73 14.74 1.22 8.53
C SER A 73 13.32 1.65 8.14
N CYS A 74 12.40 0.69 8.03
CA CYS A 74 10.99 0.97 7.78
C CYS A 74 10.34 1.54 9.04
N THR A 75 10.14 2.85 9.06
CA THR A 75 9.44 3.51 10.16
C THR A 75 7.92 3.33 10.05
N LEU A 76 7.29 3.02 11.19
CA LEU A 76 5.85 2.97 11.35
C LEU A 76 5.45 4.11 12.28
N THR A 77 4.73 5.09 11.75
CA THR A 77 4.24 6.24 12.52
C THR A 77 2.81 5.99 12.96
N ILE A 78 2.58 5.90 14.27
CA ILE A 78 1.23 5.75 14.83
C ILE A 78 0.72 7.13 15.26
N LEU A 79 -0.42 7.54 14.70
CA LEU A 79 -1.11 8.74 15.10
C LEU A 79 -1.99 8.49 16.34
N ASN A 80 -2.44 9.57 16.98
CA ASN A 80 -3.35 9.46 18.11
C ASN A 80 -4.68 8.83 17.69
N LEU A 81 -5.18 7.92 18.52
CA LEU A 81 -6.46 7.25 18.28
C LEU A 81 -7.60 8.27 18.18
N VAL A 82 -8.45 8.11 17.16
CA VAL A 82 -9.67 8.90 16.99
C VAL A 82 -10.85 8.05 17.41
N ALA A 83 -11.53 8.47 18.47
CA ALA A 83 -12.76 7.84 18.93
C ALA A 83 -13.96 8.43 18.18
N VAL A 84 -14.83 7.58 17.63
CA VAL A 84 -15.99 7.97 16.83
C VAL A 84 -17.26 7.23 17.24
N ASN A 85 -18.37 7.95 17.30
CA ASN A 85 -19.71 7.37 17.25
C ASN A 85 -20.13 7.21 15.78
N CYS A 86 -20.24 5.97 15.30
CA CYS A 86 -20.61 5.68 13.91
C CYS A 86 -22.08 5.98 13.59
N THR A 87 -22.92 6.24 14.60
CA THR A 87 -24.32 6.65 14.41
C THR A 87 -24.48 8.16 14.29
N ASP A 88 -23.49 8.95 14.72
CA ASP A 88 -23.50 10.42 14.59
C ASP A 88 -22.71 10.84 13.34
N HIS A 89 -23.42 11.41 12.36
CA HIS A 89 -22.80 11.92 11.14
C HIS A 89 -21.75 13.01 11.40
N ARG A 90 -21.86 13.77 12.50
CA ARG A 90 -20.89 14.80 12.87
C ARG A 90 -19.55 14.19 13.25
N ASP A 91 -19.56 13.05 13.94
CA ASP A 91 -18.33 12.33 14.29
C ASP A 91 -17.67 11.73 13.05
N ILE A 92 -18.45 11.24 12.09
CA ILE A 92 -17.92 10.79 10.79
C ILE A 92 -17.28 11.98 10.04
N LYS A 93 -17.92 13.15 10.05
CA LYS A 93 -17.34 14.37 9.44
C LYS A 93 -16.09 14.85 10.15
N LYS A 94 -16.01 14.69 11.46
CA LYS A 94 -14.79 14.97 12.25
C LYS A 94 -13.67 14.01 11.86
N LEU A 95 -13.96 12.72 11.70
CA LEU A 95 -12.98 11.73 11.24
C LEU A 95 -12.49 12.06 9.82
N GLU A 96 -13.39 12.37 8.90
CA GLU A 96 -13.06 12.80 7.54
C GLU A 96 -12.12 14.01 7.54
N ALA A 97 -12.45 15.05 8.33
CA ALA A 97 -11.61 16.24 8.48
C ALA A 97 -10.24 15.91 9.09
N THR A 98 -10.19 14.99 10.05
CA THR A 98 -8.94 14.55 10.70
C THR A 98 -8.05 13.82 9.70
N VAL A 99 -8.61 12.88 8.92
CA VAL A 99 -7.89 12.17 7.87
C VAL A 99 -7.37 13.15 6.81
N LEU A 100 -8.21 14.08 6.35
CA LEU A 100 -7.80 15.12 5.39
C LEU A 100 -6.69 16.03 5.93
N GLY A 101 -6.74 16.36 7.23
CA GLY A 101 -5.68 17.11 7.89
C GLY A 101 -4.35 16.36 7.90
N HIS A 102 -4.36 15.07 8.21
CA HIS A 102 -3.16 14.24 8.20
C HIS A 102 -2.60 14.01 6.81
N VAL A 103 -3.45 13.71 5.81
CA VAL A 103 -3.01 13.48 4.43
C VAL A 103 -2.39 14.73 3.80
N LYS A 104 -2.69 15.93 4.32
CA LYS A 104 -2.06 17.19 3.86
C LYS A 104 -0.79 17.57 4.64
N ASN A 105 -0.44 16.81 5.67
CA ASN A 105 0.74 17.10 6.49
C ASN A 105 2.02 16.66 5.75
N GLU A 106 2.84 17.64 5.39
CA GLU A 106 4.09 17.43 4.63
C GLU A 106 5.16 16.65 5.42
N GLU A 107 5.12 16.68 6.75
CA GLU A 107 6.03 15.90 7.60
C GLU A 107 5.66 14.41 7.60
N LEU A 108 4.35 14.11 7.63
CA LEU A 108 3.85 12.73 7.58
C LEU A 108 3.89 12.16 6.17
N PHE A 109 3.61 12.98 5.17
CA PHE A 109 3.56 12.59 3.76
C PHE A 109 4.33 13.60 2.88
N PRO A 110 5.66 13.50 2.82
CA PRO A 110 6.49 14.40 2.01
C PRO A 110 6.15 14.41 0.52
N GLU A 111 5.55 13.32 0.02
CA GLU A 111 5.15 13.19 -1.39
C GLU A 111 3.96 14.09 -1.76
N VAL A 112 3.23 14.66 -0.78
CA VAL A 112 2.06 15.52 -1.01
C VAL A 112 2.40 16.81 -1.76
N VAL A 113 3.58 17.38 -1.49
CA VAL A 113 4.05 18.59 -2.16
C VAL A 113 4.76 18.30 -3.47
N ARG A 114 5.00 17.03 -3.79
CA ARG A 114 5.75 16.66 -4.98
C ARG A 114 4.94 16.96 -6.23
N VAL A 115 5.43 17.91 -7.02
CA VAL A 115 4.86 18.21 -8.33
C VAL A 115 5.34 17.16 -9.33
N LEU A 116 4.42 16.39 -9.88
CA LEU A 116 4.72 15.44 -10.94
C LEU A 116 4.82 16.17 -12.29
N PRO A 117 5.75 15.76 -13.17
CA PRO A 117 5.79 16.26 -14.53
C PRO A 117 4.46 16.04 -15.27
N PRO A 118 4.03 16.98 -16.15
CA PRO A 118 2.73 16.88 -16.83
C PRO A 118 2.50 15.57 -17.59
N VAL A 119 3.58 14.96 -18.10
CA VAL A 119 3.52 13.67 -18.81
C VAL A 119 2.96 12.53 -17.95
N TYR A 120 3.18 12.54 -16.62
CA TYR A 120 2.63 11.51 -15.72
C TYR A 120 1.11 11.54 -15.74
N ARG A 121 0.52 12.73 -15.65
CA ARG A 121 -0.93 12.92 -15.69
C ARG A 121 -1.50 12.58 -17.07
N GLN A 122 -0.78 12.90 -18.14
CA GLN A 122 -1.19 12.56 -19.51
C GLN A 122 -1.22 11.04 -19.72
N VAL A 123 -0.20 10.32 -19.24
CA VAL A 123 -0.14 8.85 -19.30
C VAL A 123 -1.23 8.23 -18.41
N GLU A 124 -1.43 8.74 -17.20
CA GLU A 124 -2.50 8.31 -16.29
C GLU A 124 -3.88 8.42 -16.96
N ALA A 125 -4.21 9.60 -17.50
CA ALA A 125 -5.47 9.82 -18.21
C ALA A 125 -5.63 8.88 -19.41
N ALA A 126 -4.57 8.72 -20.21
CA ALA A 126 -4.59 7.81 -21.34
C ALA A 126 -4.79 6.33 -20.92
N ILE A 127 -4.17 5.91 -19.82
CA ILE A 127 -4.37 4.56 -19.25
C ILE A 127 -5.80 4.38 -18.77
N VAL A 128 -6.38 5.36 -18.08
CA VAL A 128 -7.78 5.30 -17.62
C VAL A 128 -8.74 5.20 -18.80
N ASP A 129 -8.52 5.99 -19.86
CA ASP A 129 -9.32 5.91 -21.09
C ASP A 129 -9.22 4.52 -21.75
N ILE A 130 -7.99 3.98 -21.85
CA ILE A 130 -7.76 2.64 -22.41
C ILE A 130 -8.46 1.59 -21.54
N ALA A 131 -8.35 1.69 -20.21
CA ALA A 131 -8.99 0.82 -19.22
C ALA A 131 -10.51 0.79 -19.28
N GLN A 132 -11.13 1.84 -19.81
CA GLN A 132 -12.58 1.96 -19.97
C GLN A 132 -13.06 1.67 -21.40
N SER A 133 -12.13 1.48 -22.34
CA SER A 133 -12.48 1.23 -23.75
C SER A 133 -13.01 -0.19 -23.95
N GLU A 134 -13.95 -0.35 -24.90
CA GLU A 134 -14.50 -1.65 -25.30
C GLU A 134 -13.44 -2.58 -25.96
N GLU A 135 -12.31 -2.02 -26.39
CA GLU A 135 -11.18 -2.78 -26.95
C GLU A 135 -10.33 -3.49 -25.87
N MET A 136 -10.57 -3.21 -24.58
CA MET A 136 -9.88 -3.88 -23.49
C MET A 136 -10.46 -5.29 -23.32
N ALA A 137 -9.58 -6.29 -23.29
CA ALA A 137 -10.00 -7.64 -22.91
C ALA A 137 -10.58 -7.66 -21.49
N ASP A 138 -11.58 -8.51 -21.23
CA ASP A 138 -12.30 -8.60 -19.95
C ASP A 138 -11.40 -8.80 -18.71
N HIS A 139 -10.15 -9.23 -18.92
CA HIS A 139 -9.17 -9.45 -17.87
C HIS A 139 -8.33 -8.21 -17.50
N GLY A 140 -8.44 -7.10 -18.26
CA GLY A 140 -7.77 -5.83 -17.94
C GLY A 140 -6.24 -5.90 -17.92
N MET A 141 -5.65 -6.86 -18.63
CA MET A 141 -4.19 -7.05 -18.76
C MET A 141 -3.75 -6.60 -20.14
N MET A 142 -2.58 -5.98 -20.22
CA MET A 142 -2.02 -5.48 -21.45
C MET A 142 -0.51 -5.74 -21.51
N ASP A 143 -0.02 -6.16 -22.66
CA ASP A 143 1.42 -6.22 -22.90
C ASP A 143 2.02 -4.80 -22.89
N LEU A 144 3.19 -4.66 -22.28
CA LEU A 144 3.87 -3.38 -22.07
C LEU A 144 4.23 -2.69 -23.40
N GLN A 145 4.68 -3.46 -24.40
CA GLN A 145 5.00 -2.92 -25.71
C GLN A 145 3.74 -2.48 -26.46
N TYR A 146 2.66 -3.26 -26.32
CA TYR A 146 1.37 -2.88 -26.88
C TYR A 146 0.79 -1.63 -26.21
N LEU A 147 0.87 -1.53 -24.88
CA LEU A 147 0.48 -0.33 -24.14
C LEU A 147 1.26 0.90 -24.63
N LEU A 148 2.58 0.79 -24.77
CA LEU A 148 3.41 1.87 -25.30
C LEU A 148 2.94 2.30 -26.70
N SER A 149 2.62 1.35 -27.58
CA SER A 149 2.11 1.66 -28.92
C SER A 149 0.78 2.39 -28.90
N LYS A 150 -0.13 2.04 -27.97
CA LYS A 150 -1.42 2.73 -27.78
C LYS A 150 -1.23 4.13 -27.19
N LEU A 151 -0.27 4.30 -26.29
CA LEU A 151 0.06 5.62 -25.75
C LEU A 151 0.62 6.54 -26.84
N TRP A 152 1.47 6.04 -27.75
CA TRP A 152 2.00 6.82 -28.87
C TRP A 152 0.95 7.33 -29.85
N GLN A 153 -0.24 6.71 -29.90
CA GLN A 153 -1.35 7.21 -30.72
C GLN A 153 -1.96 8.52 -30.17
N ARG A 154 -1.61 8.92 -28.94
CA ARG A 154 -2.02 10.21 -28.36
C ARG A 154 -1.02 11.29 -28.75
N GLU A 155 -1.51 12.42 -29.27
CA GLU A 155 -0.66 13.53 -29.77
C GLU A 155 0.41 13.97 -28.78
N HIS A 156 0.08 14.04 -27.48
CA HIS A 156 1.00 14.49 -26.43
C HIS A 156 2.02 13.43 -25.98
N LEU A 157 1.89 12.18 -26.44
CA LEU A 157 2.70 11.05 -25.99
C LEU A 157 3.49 10.36 -27.12
N ALA A 158 3.42 10.86 -28.36
CA ALA A 158 4.07 10.25 -29.53
C ALA A 158 5.59 10.04 -29.41
N GLY A 159 6.26 10.71 -28.45
CA GLY A 159 7.69 10.56 -28.16
C GLY A 159 8.00 9.90 -26.81
N LEU A 160 7.02 9.27 -26.15
CA LEU A 160 7.22 8.67 -24.84
C LEU A 160 8.23 7.53 -24.92
N GLY A 161 9.39 7.67 -24.26
CA GLY A 161 10.40 6.61 -24.19
C GLY A 161 9.95 5.43 -23.30
N ARG A 162 10.49 4.24 -23.56
CA ARG A 162 10.20 3.03 -22.77
C ARG A 162 10.62 3.18 -21.31
N GLU A 163 11.81 3.71 -21.05
CA GLU A 163 12.33 3.91 -19.69
C GLU A 163 11.44 4.86 -18.88
N LEU A 164 11.04 5.99 -19.48
CA LEU A 164 10.13 6.94 -18.86
C LEU A 164 8.75 6.31 -18.60
N LEU A 165 8.22 5.50 -19.53
CA LEU A 165 6.99 4.75 -19.28
C LEU A 165 7.15 3.81 -18.08
N GLN A 166 8.27 3.09 -17.96
CA GLN A 166 8.52 2.21 -16.81
C GLN A 166 8.55 3.00 -15.49
N ASP A 167 9.20 4.17 -15.46
CA ASP A 167 9.19 5.05 -14.28
C ASP A 167 7.78 5.52 -13.91
N ILE A 168 6.98 5.88 -14.90
CA ILE A 168 5.58 6.25 -14.70
C ILE A 168 4.78 5.05 -14.19
N LEU A 169 4.96 3.85 -14.75
CA LEU A 169 4.27 2.64 -14.32
C LEU A 169 4.65 2.22 -12.90
N ARG A 170 5.91 2.37 -12.48
CA ARG A 170 6.32 2.16 -11.07
C ARG A 170 5.58 3.12 -10.14
N TYR A 171 5.43 4.38 -10.54
CA TYR A 171 4.65 5.36 -9.79
C TYR A 171 3.15 4.98 -9.74
N LEU A 172 2.55 4.67 -10.88
CA LEU A 172 1.13 4.28 -10.97
C LEU A 172 0.85 2.98 -10.20
N HIS A 173 1.82 2.07 -10.16
CA HIS A 173 1.78 0.87 -9.34
C HIS A 173 1.78 1.20 -7.85
N ARG A 174 2.68 2.10 -7.41
CA ARG A 174 2.79 2.53 -6.00
C ARG A 174 1.50 3.17 -5.48
N ILE A 175 0.79 3.94 -6.32
CA ILE A 175 -0.50 4.54 -5.95
C ILE A 175 -1.70 3.60 -6.15
N GLY A 176 -1.48 2.39 -6.68
CA GLY A 176 -2.51 1.37 -6.87
C GLY A 176 -3.44 1.59 -8.06
N LEU A 177 -3.11 2.49 -9.00
CA LEU A 177 -3.89 2.68 -10.23
C LEU A 177 -3.71 1.51 -11.19
N VAL A 178 -2.50 0.95 -11.25
CA VAL A 178 -2.16 -0.26 -12.02
C VAL A 178 -1.45 -1.27 -11.14
N VAL A 179 -1.31 -2.51 -11.61
CA VAL A 179 -0.37 -3.49 -11.04
C VAL A 179 0.63 -3.89 -12.11
N TRP A 180 1.92 -3.85 -11.78
CA TRP A 180 2.97 -4.30 -12.67
C TRP A 180 4.06 -5.00 -11.87
N TYR A 181 4.29 -6.27 -12.17
CA TYR A 181 5.25 -7.12 -11.47
C TYR A 181 6.59 -7.13 -12.20
N GLU A 182 7.32 -6.01 -12.13
CA GLU A 182 8.60 -5.86 -12.81
C GLU A 182 9.64 -6.91 -12.38
N GLU A 183 9.60 -7.35 -11.12
CA GLU A 183 10.56 -8.32 -10.56
C GLU A 183 10.25 -9.79 -10.94
N ILE A 184 9.04 -10.06 -11.46
CA ILE A 184 8.62 -11.41 -11.83
C ILE A 184 8.82 -11.58 -13.33
N LYS A 185 9.87 -12.30 -13.74
CA LYS A 185 10.25 -12.49 -15.16
C LYS A 185 9.09 -12.92 -16.08
N GLN A 186 8.17 -13.74 -15.59
CA GLN A 186 7.01 -14.21 -16.38
C GLN A 186 5.94 -13.14 -16.58
N LEU A 187 5.95 -12.08 -15.77
CA LEU A 187 4.95 -11.00 -15.75
C LEU A 187 5.57 -9.63 -16.05
N GLU A 188 6.89 -9.54 -16.29
CA GLU A 188 7.59 -8.28 -16.49
C GLU A 188 7.09 -7.49 -17.71
N SER A 189 6.53 -8.19 -18.71
CA SER A 189 5.90 -7.57 -19.88
C SER A 189 4.40 -7.35 -19.73
N THR A 190 3.76 -7.76 -18.64
CA THR A 190 2.31 -7.69 -18.45
C THR A 190 1.93 -6.62 -17.44
N VAL A 191 1.17 -5.62 -17.88
CA VAL A 191 0.62 -4.55 -17.04
C VAL A 191 -0.86 -4.80 -16.80
N PHE A 192 -1.27 -4.81 -15.54
CA PHE A 192 -2.66 -4.95 -15.11
C PHE A 192 -3.26 -3.56 -14.93
N LEU A 193 -4.04 -3.12 -15.91
CA LEU A 193 -4.65 -1.78 -15.93
C LEU A 193 -5.92 -1.72 -15.09
N GLN A 194 -6.48 -2.88 -14.74
CA GLN A 194 -7.62 -3.01 -13.83
C GLN A 194 -7.26 -3.89 -12.63
N PRO A 195 -6.64 -3.34 -11.56
CA PRO A 195 -6.26 -4.10 -10.37
C PRO A 195 -7.43 -4.85 -9.71
N THR A 196 -8.66 -4.34 -9.84
CA THR A 196 -9.88 -4.95 -9.30
C THR A 196 -10.16 -6.35 -9.86
N PHE A 197 -9.83 -6.61 -11.13
CA PHE A 197 -9.96 -7.93 -11.74
C PHE A 197 -9.04 -8.93 -11.03
N LEU A 198 -7.77 -8.57 -10.85
CA LEU A 198 -6.77 -9.39 -10.17
C LEU A 198 -7.20 -9.73 -8.74
N ILE A 199 -7.67 -8.73 -7.99
CA ILE A 199 -8.19 -8.91 -6.63
C ILE A 199 -9.39 -9.86 -6.63
N THR A 200 -10.30 -9.72 -7.59
CA THR A 200 -11.51 -10.56 -7.71
C THR A 200 -11.15 -12.00 -8.03
N MET A 201 -10.25 -12.22 -8.98
CA MET A 201 -9.73 -13.55 -9.34
C MET A 201 -9.08 -14.23 -8.13
N PHE A 202 -8.20 -13.53 -7.39
CA PHE A 202 -7.59 -14.09 -6.18
C PHE A 202 -8.62 -14.43 -5.11
N LYS A 203 -9.63 -13.56 -4.89
CA LYS A 203 -10.74 -13.84 -3.97
C LYS A 203 -11.49 -15.12 -4.35
N LEU A 204 -11.75 -15.33 -5.64
CA LEU A 204 -12.42 -16.54 -6.13
C LEU A 204 -11.58 -17.80 -5.89
N LEU A 205 -10.29 -17.77 -6.24
CA LEU A 205 -9.38 -18.91 -6.05
C LEU A 205 -9.24 -19.30 -4.57
N VAL A 206 -9.06 -18.31 -3.68
CA VAL A 206 -8.92 -18.54 -2.25
C VAL A 206 -10.22 -19.09 -1.67
N ARG A 207 -11.38 -18.52 -2.03
CA ARG A 207 -12.69 -19.00 -1.57
C ARG A 207 -13.00 -20.42 -2.08
N TYR A 208 -12.67 -20.72 -3.32
CA TYR A 208 -12.85 -22.06 -3.88
C TYR A 208 -12.09 -23.11 -3.08
N ARG A 209 -10.81 -22.83 -2.76
CA ARG A 209 -10.00 -23.73 -1.92
C ARG A 209 -10.53 -23.84 -0.49
N LEU A 210 -11.02 -22.75 0.09
CA LEU A 210 -11.66 -22.76 1.43
C LEU A 210 -12.89 -23.67 1.46
N VAL A 211 -13.76 -23.60 0.45
CA VAL A 211 -14.94 -24.46 0.34
C VAL A 211 -14.54 -25.94 0.23
N GLN A 212 -13.58 -26.27 -0.63
CA GLN A 212 -13.06 -27.64 -0.75
C GLN A 212 -12.45 -28.17 0.56
N GLN A 213 -11.74 -27.33 1.31
CA GLN A 213 -11.17 -27.72 2.60
C GLN A 213 -12.25 -27.94 3.66
N LEU A 214 -13.32 -27.15 3.67
CA LEU A 214 -14.44 -27.32 4.60
C LEU A 214 -15.27 -28.57 4.28
N GLU A 215 -15.50 -28.87 3.00
CA GLU A 215 -16.18 -30.09 2.55
C GLU A 215 -15.39 -31.36 2.85
N GLY A 216 -14.05 -31.29 2.88
CA GLY A 216 -13.20 -32.42 3.26
C GLY A 216 -13.08 -32.68 4.77
N ILE A 217 -13.62 -31.79 5.62
CA ILE A 217 -13.62 -31.92 7.09
C ILE A 217 -15.02 -32.34 7.61
N SER A 218 -16.06 -32.29 6.76
CA SER A 218 -17.41 -32.81 7.06
C SER A 218 -17.57 -34.26 6.60
#